data_AF-A0ABD0RSE5-F1
#
_entry.id   AF-A0ABD0RSE5-F1
#
_cell.length_a   1.000
_cell.length_b   1.000
_cell.length_c   1.000
_cell.angle_alpha   90.00
_cell.angle_beta   90.00
_cell.angle_gamma   90.00
#
_symmetry.space_group_name_H-M   'P 1'
#
loop_
_entity.id
_entity.type
_entity.pdbx_description
1 polymer ?
#
loop_
_entity_poly.entity_id
_entity_poly.type
_entity_poly.pdbx_seq_one_letter_code
_entity_poly.pdbx_strand_id
1 'polypeptide(L)'
;MLKAEFDVRFSELHVHAKDIRLFQNPFAADIDKALSSYQFELAELQNFAVLKDAFKPNGLIEFYAALPNETYLNIKRHAMKMSTLFGSTNI
;
A
#
# COMPACT_ATOMS: atom_id res chain seq x y z
N MET A 1 21.55 12.10 -21.22
CA MET A 1 20.68 12.91 -20.35
C MET A 1 19.42 12.15 -19.98
N LEU A 2 18.57 11.76 -20.94
CA LEU A 2 17.32 11.01 -20.68
C LEU A 2 17.50 9.71 -19.88
N LYS A 3 18.51 8.89 -20.21
CA LYS A 3 18.76 7.62 -19.52
C LYS A 3 19.11 7.80 -18.04
N ALA A 4 19.95 8.78 -17.71
CA ALA A 4 20.32 9.07 -16.34
C ALA A 4 19.13 9.57 -15.51
N GLU A 5 18.25 10.39 -16.10
CA GLU A 5 17.00 10.82 -15.45
C GLU A 5 16.03 9.66 -15.21
N PHE A 6 15.92 8.72 -16.16
CA PHE A 6 15.17 7.49 -15.95
C PHE A 6 15.78 6.64 -14.84
N ASP A 7 17.10 6.42 -14.84
CA ASP A 7 17.78 5.61 -13.84
C ASP A 7 17.60 6.18 -12.43
N VAL A 8 17.63 7.52 -12.28
CA VAL A 8 17.34 8.20 -11.00
C VAL A 8 15.88 7.98 -10.57
N ARG A 9 14.89 8.23 -11.44
CA ARG A 9 13.47 8.00 -11.10
C ARG A 9 13.16 6.53 -10.81
N PHE A 10 13.78 5.60 -11.52
CA PHE A 10 13.63 4.17 -11.25
C PHE A 10 14.35 3.75 -9.96
N SER A 11 15.44 4.40 -9.58
CA SER A 11 16.08 4.16 -8.29
C SER A 11 15.18 4.56 -7.12
N GLU A 12 14.42 5.65 -7.24
CA GLU A 12 13.40 6.05 -6.25
C GLU A 12 12.27 5.02 -6.15
N LEU A 13 11.86 4.41 -7.28
CA LEU A 13 10.91 3.29 -7.26
C LEU A 13 11.46 2.06 -6.52
N HIS A 14 12.78 1.82 -6.55
CA HIS A 14 13.40 0.76 -5.76
C HIS A 14 13.37 1.07 -4.26
N VAL A 15 13.54 2.34 -3.88
CA VAL A 15 13.42 2.79 -2.49
C VAL A 15 12.00 2.54 -1.96
N HIS A 16 10.97 2.81 -2.77
CA HIS A 16 9.57 2.62 -2.39
C HIS A 16 9.00 1.23 -2.74
N ALA A 17 9.81 0.31 -3.26
CA ALA A 17 9.30 -0.97 -3.75
C ALA A 17 8.57 -1.78 -2.67
N LYS A 18 9.01 -1.67 -1.40
CA LYS A 18 8.33 -2.32 -0.26
C LYS A 18 6.96 -1.68 0.02
N ASP A 19 6.90 -0.35 0.00
CA ASP A 19 5.68 0.44 0.23
C ASP A 19 4.64 0.21 -0.87
N ILE A 20 5.11 0.13 -2.12
CA ILE A 20 4.28 -0.16 -3.30
C ILE A 20 3.71 -1.57 -3.21
N ARG A 21 4.53 -2.58 -2.87
CA ARG A 21 4.03 -3.96 -2.71
C ARG A 21 2.99 -4.08 -1.59
N LEU A 22 3.22 -3.39 -0.47
CA LEU A 22 2.26 -3.35 0.64
C LEU A 22 0.93 -2.73 0.21
N PHE A 23 0.98 -1.65 -0.57
CA PHE A 23 -0.21 -0.99 -1.12
C PHE A 23 -0.93 -1.83 -2.18
N GLN A 24 -0.18 -2.54 -3.03
CA GLN A 24 -0.75 -3.39 -4.07
C GLN A 24 -1.37 -4.67 -3.52
N ASN A 25 -0.82 -5.24 -2.46
CA ASN A 25 -1.35 -6.46 -1.87
C ASN A 25 -1.00 -6.57 -0.37
N PRO A 26 -1.84 -6.02 0.52
CA PRO A 26 -1.62 -6.13 1.96
C PRO A 26 -1.80 -7.56 2.49
N PHE A 27 -2.49 -8.43 1.73
CA PHE A 27 -2.72 -9.83 2.09
C PHE A 27 -1.48 -10.73 1.87
N ALA A 28 -0.52 -10.28 1.07
CA ALA A 28 0.75 -10.96 0.84
C ALA A 28 1.92 -10.32 1.59
N ALA A 29 1.65 -9.32 2.43
CA ALA A 29 2.68 -8.64 3.20
C ALA A 29 3.26 -9.57 4.27
N ASP A 30 4.59 -9.60 4.36
CA ASP A 30 5.31 -10.27 5.44
C ASP A 30 5.19 -9.42 6.73
N ILE A 31 4.37 -9.89 7.66
CA ILE A 31 4.07 -9.18 8.92
C ILE A 31 5.35 -8.98 9.73
N ASP A 32 6.20 -10.00 9.84
CA ASP A 32 7.42 -9.93 10.65
C ASP A 32 8.43 -8.91 10.11
N LYS A 33 8.41 -8.67 8.79
CA LYS A 33 9.27 -7.67 8.13
C LYS A 33 8.62 -6.30 7.94
N ALA A 34 7.34 -6.14 8.26
CA ALA A 34 6.65 -4.86 8.18
C ALA A 34 7.08 -3.92 9.32
N LEU A 35 6.85 -2.61 9.15
CA LEU A 35 7.02 -1.67 10.25
C LEU A 35 6.07 -2.03 11.40
N SER A 36 6.53 -1.92 12.64
CA SER A 36 5.74 -2.29 13.83
C SER A 36 4.37 -1.59 13.89
N SER A 37 4.25 -0.37 13.36
CA SER A 37 2.99 0.37 13.26
C SER A 37 1.94 -0.28 12.34
N TYR A 38 2.34 -1.22 11.48
CA TYR A 38 1.45 -1.93 10.57
C TYR A 38 1.21 -3.38 10.99
N GLN A 39 2.07 -3.98 11.82
CA GLN A 39 2.05 -5.42 12.09
C GLN A 39 0.71 -5.91 12.64
N PHE A 40 0.17 -5.21 13.65
CA PHE A 40 -1.14 -5.56 14.22
C PHE A 40 -2.27 -5.40 13.20
N GLU A 41 -2.32 -4.26 12.50
CA GLU A 41 -3.35 -3.98 11.50
C GLU A 41 -3.30 -4.99 10.33
N LEU A 42 -2.10 -5.43 9.92
CA LEU A 42 -1.90 -6.44 8.89
C LEU A 42 -2.31 -7.83 9.35
N ALA A 43 -1.99 -8.20 10.59
CA ALA A 43 -2.41 -9.47 11.16
C ALA A 43 -3.95 -9.59 11.19
N GLU A 44 -4.63 -8.55 11.67
CA GLU A 44 -6.10 -8.49 11.69
C GLU A 44 -6.68 -8.55 10.26
N LEU A 45 -6.13 -7.75 9.35
CA LEU A 45 -6.58 -7.71 7.95
C LEU A 45 -6.42 -9.05 7.25
N GLN A 46 -5.27 -9.72 7.42
CA GLN A 46 -4.95 -11.00 6.77
C GLN A 46 -5.78 -12.16 7.33
N ASN A 47 -6.22 -12.07 8.58
CA ASN A 47 -7.03 -13.08 9.24
C ASN A 47 -8.53 -12.99 8.85
N PHE A 48 -8.99 -11.85 8.32
CA PHE A 48 -10.39 -11.63 7.97
C PHE A 48 -10.73 -12.02 6.52
N ALA A 49 -11.31 -13.20 6.34
CA ALA A 49 -11.69 -13.72 5.01
C ALA A 49 -12.62 -12.77 4.23
N VAL A 50 -13.56 -12.10 4.91
CA VAL A 50 -14.48 -11.13 4.29
C VAL A 50 -13.73 -9.97 3.64
N LEU A 51 -12.65 -9.49 4.27
CA LEU A 51 -11.83 -8.42 3.70
C LEU A 51 -11.06 -8.92 2.47
N LYS A 52 -10.59 -10.17 2.50
CA LYS A 52 -9.92 -10.80 1.35
C LYS A 52 -10.86 -10.96 0.15
N ASP A 53 -12.12 -11.31 0.39
CA ASP A 53 -13.12 -11.46 -0.67
C ASP A 53 -13.53 -10.08 -1.25
N ALA A 54 -13.60 -9.06 -0.39
CA ALA A 54 -13.87 -7.68 -0.78
C ALA A 54 -12.70 -7.04 -1.56
N PHE A 55 -11.47 -7.50 -1.35
CA PHE A 55 -10.28 -6.98 -2.03
C PHE A 55 -10.32 -7.24 -3.53
N LYS A 56 -10.14 -6.17 -4.32
CA LYS A 56 -10.03 -6.22 -5.79
C LYS A 56 -8.80 -5.41 -6.22
N PRO A 57 -7.88 -5.98 -7.03
CA PRO A 57 -6.68 -5.28 -7.48
C PRO A 57 -6.95 -3.95 -8.20
N ASN A 58 -8.10 -3.81 -8.87
CA ASN A 58 -8.49 -2.59 -9.58
C ASN A 58 -9.29 -1.60 -8.72
N GLY A 59 -9.51 -1.90 -7.43
CA GLY A 59 -10.33 -1.11 -6.51
C GLY A 59 -9.61 -0.81 -5.20
N LEU A 60 -8.30 -0.57 -5.26
CA LEU A 60 -7.47 -0.37 -4.06
C LEU A 60 -7.94 0.84 -3.25
N ILE A 61 -8.26 1.95 -3.92
CA ILE A 61 -8.67 3.19 -3.25
C ILE A 61 -9.96 2.98 -2.46
N GLU A 62 -10.95 2.35 -3.10
CA GLU A 62 -12.25 2.04 -2.51
C GLU A 62 -12.10 1.05 -1.35
N PHE A 63 -11.26 0.02 -1.53
CA PHE A 63 -10.96 -0.95 -0.49
C PHE A 63 -10.37 -0.28 0.75
N TYR A 64 -9.31 0.52 0.60
CA TYR A 64 -8.68 1.21 1.73
C TYR A 64 -9.60 2.25 2.36
N ALA A 65 -10.42 2.96 1.58
CA ALA A 65 -11.38 3.92 2.10
C ALA A 65 -12.43 3.26 3.02
N ALA A 66 -12.87 2.05 2.68
CA ALA A 66 -13.90 1.30 3.39
C ALA A 66 -13.42 0.67 4.72
N LEU A 67 -12.11 0.58 4.98
CA LEU A 67 -11.59 0.01 6.22
C LEU A 67 -11.96 0.89 7.44
N PRO A 68 -12.34 0.30 8.58
CA PRO A 68 -12.55 1.02 9.84
C PRO A 68 -11.30 1.77 10.30
N ASN A 69 -11.44 3.03 10.73
CA ASN A 69 -10.31 3.85 11.20
C ASN A 69 -9.80 3.37 12.57
N GLU A 70 -10.66 2.77 13.38
CA GLU A 70 -10.36 2.29 14.73
C GLU A 70 -9.32 1.17 14.69
N THR A 71 -9.30 0.40 13.60
CA THR A 71 -8.45 -0.78 13.44
C THR A 71 -7.33 -0.58 12.42
N TYR A 72 -7.55 0.18 11.34
CA TYR A 72 -6.64 0.20 10.18
C TYR A 72 -6.06 1.59 9.87
N LEU A 73 -5.94 2.46 10.88
CA LEU A 73 -5.54 3.85 10.68
C LEU A 73 -4.18 4.01 9.97
N ASN A 74 -3.19 3.19 10.32
CA ASN A 74 -1.85 3.31 9.76
C ASN A 74 -1.79 2.79 8.32
N ILE A 75 -2.46 1.68 8.03
CA ILE A 75 -2.61 1.13 6.67
C ILE A 75 -3.37 2.13 5.79
N LYS A 76 -4.44 2.77 6.29
CA LYS A 76 -5.19 3.79 5.53
C LYS A 76 -4.34 5.02 5.24
N ARG A 77 -3.59 5.52 6.21
CA ARG A 77 -2.66 6.65 6.02
C ARG A 77 -1.58 6.31 5.01
N HIS A 78 -1.04 5.09 5.06
CA HIS A 78 -0.09 4.59 4.06
C HIS A 78 -0.71 4.59 2.66
N ALA A 79 -1.89 3.99 2.52
CA ALA A 79 -2.61 3.92 1.26
C ALA A 79 -2.91 5.30 0.68
N MET A 80 -3.33 6.26 1.51
CA MET A 80 -3.55 7.65 1.07
C MET A 80 -2.28 8.29 0.52
N LYS A 81 -1.13 8.12 1.20
CA LYS A 81 0.17 8.61 0.72
C LYS A 81 0.53 7.97 -0.62
N MET A 82 0.42 6.65 -0.74
CA MET A 82 0.70 5.94 -2.00
C MET A 82 -0.23 6.38 -3.13
N SER A 83 -1.50 6.63 -2.82
CA SER A 83 -2.49 7.12 -3.79
C SER A 83 -2.15 8.52 -4.30
N THR A 84 -1.59 9.40 -3.46
CA THR A 84 -1.12 10.73 -3.90
C THR A 84 0.16 10.67 -4.76
N LEU A 85 1.05 9.71 -4.48
CA LEU A 85 2.27 9.48 -5.26
C LEU A 85 1.96 9.04 -6.70
N PHE A 86 0.87 8.29 -6.91
CA PHE A 86 0.46 7.82 -8.24
C PHE A 86 -0.71 8.62 -8.86
N GLY A 87 -1.49 9.34 -8.07
CA GLY A 87 -2.63 10.15 -8.52
C GLY A 87 -2.27 11.54 -9.01
N SER A 88 -1.02 11.96 -8.86
CA SER A 88 -0.50 13.24 -9.38
C SER A 88 -0.24 13.23 -10.90
N THR A 89 -0.71 12.21 -11.63
CA THR A 89 -0.69 12.15 -13.11
C THR A 89 -1.97 12.61 -13.80
N ASN A 90 -2.80 13.44 -13.15
CA ASN A 90 -3.67 14.32 -13.94
C ASN A 90 -2.82 15.52 -14.40
N ILE A 91 -2.07 15.30 -15.48
CA ILE A 91 -1.50 16.35 -16.33
C ILE A 91 -2.64 16.97 -17.13
#